data_AF-A0AA38FH42-F1
#
_entry.id   AF-A0AA38FH42-F1
#
_cell.length_a   1.000
_cell.length_b   1.000
_cell.length_c   1.000
_cell.angle_alpha   90.00
_cell.angle_beta   90.00
_cell.angle_gamma   90.00
#
_symmetry.space_group_name_H-M   'P 1'
#
loop_
_entity.id
_entity.type
_entity.pdbx_description
1 polymer ?
#
loop_
_entity_poly.entity_id
_entity_poly.type
_entity_poly.pdbx_seq_one_letter_code
_entity_poly.pdbx_strand_id
1 'polypeptide(L)'
;NLCDAFNIKLSFSSPYYPQANGQAEASNKTLRNILAKVTSRAGRDWHLHIPFALWAYRTSIRTPTGATPFSLVYGSEAVLPLEVQIPSLRVSLREFISDEDYRQNRLAQLELLDERHLNALEHHQVYLERVKRAYNKHLQHRDFKI
;
A
#
# COMPACT_ATOMS: atom_id res chain seq x y z
N ASN A 1 -0.16 5.61 -30.99
CA ASN A 1 -0.75 5.95 -29.67
C ASN A 1 0.19 5.42 -28.59
N LEU A 2 0.42 6.15 -27.50
CA LEU A 2 1.40 5.74 -26.46
C LEU A 2 1.02 4.39 -25.82
N CYS A 3 -0.26 4.18 -25.50
CA CYS A 3 -0.74 2.96 -24.84
C CYS A 3 -0.58 1.71 -25.71
N ASP A 4 -0.86 1.81 -27.01
CA ASP A 4 -0.72 0.70 -27.97
C ASP A 4 0.75 0.27 -28.10
N ALA A 5 1.69 1.22 -28.04
CA ALA A 5 3.13 0.94 -28.12
C ALA A 5 3.66 0.13 -26.93
N PHE A 6 3.02 0.23 -25.76
CA PHE A 6 3.39 -0.49 -24.54
C PHE A 6 2.43 -1.63 -24.19
N ASN A 7 1.50 -1.99 -25.09
CA ASN A 7 0.48 -3.01 -24.85
C ASN A 7 -0.38 -2.74 -23.59
N ILE A 8 -0.68 -1.46 -23.34
CA ILE A 8 -1.47 -1.03 -22.17
C ILE A 8 -2.95 -0.94 -22.58
N LYS A 9 -3.78 -1.79 -21.96
CA LYS A 9 -5.24 -1.70 -22.10
C LYS A 9 -5.79 -0.58 -21.21
N LEU A 10 -6.45 0.40 -21.84
CA LEU A 10 -7.14 1.47 -21.12
C LEU A 10 -8.50 0.99 -20.60
N SER A 11 -8.76 1.26 -19.32
CA SER A 11 -10.04 1.02 -18.66
C SER A 11 -10.54 2.35 -18.09
N PHE A 12 -11.74 2.76 -18.51
CA PHE A 12 -12.33 4.03 -18.08
C PHE A 12 -13.47 3.79 -17.09
N SER A 13 -13.51 4.59 -16.02
CA SER A 13 -14.69 4.71 -15.17
C SER A 13 -15.76 5.54 -15.87
N SER A 14 -17.04 5.26 -15.62
CA SER A 14 -18.11 6.14 -16.08
C SER A 14 -18.00 7.53 -15.43
N PRO A 15 -18.35 8.60 -16.16
CA PRO A 15 -18.47 9.92 -15.57
C PRO A 15 -19.38 9.89 -14.34
N TYR A 16 -19.02 10.65 -13.30
CA TYR A 16 -19.77 10.75 -12.04
C TYR A 16 -19.89 9.46 -11.21
N TYR A 17 -19.07 8.44 -11.50
CA TYR A 17 -19.01 7.21 -10.70
C TYR A 17 -17.61 6.95 -10.11
N PRO A 18 -17.14 7.81 -9.18
CA PRO A 18 -15.82 7.71 -8.56
C PRO A 18 -15.60 6.39 -7.80
N GLN A 19 -16.69 5.75 -7.35
CA GLN A 19 -16.63 4.47 -6.63
C GLN A 19 -15.98 3.36 -7.45
N ALA A 20 -16.08 3.39 -8.79
CA ALA A 20 -15.39 2.43 -9.65
C ALA A 20 -13.86 2.50 -9.55
N ASN A 21 -13.30 3.63 -9.12
CA ASN A 21 -11.86 3.80 -8.87
C ASN A 21 -11.55 3.99 -7.37
N GLY A 22 -12.43 3.52 -6.49
CA GLY A 22 -12.37 3.79 -5.05
C GLY A 22 -11.08 3.36 -4.37
N GLN A 23 -10.40 2.31 -4.86
CA GLN A 23 -9.10 1.88 -4.32
C GLN A 23 -8.02 2.94 -4.56
N ALA A 24 -7.89 3.43 -5.79
CA ALA A 24 -6.93 4.49 -6.11
C ALA A 24 -7.26 5.77 -5.34
N GLU A 25 -8.54 6.12 -5.22
CA GLU A 25 -8.98 7.28 -4.44
C GLU A 25 -8.63 7.16 -2.96
N ALA A 26 -8.80 5.99 -2.35
CA ALA A 26 -8.45 5.74 -0.95
C ALA A 26 -6.93 5.82 -0.72
N SER A 27 -6.12 5.25 -1.61
CA SER A 27 -4.67 5.38 -1.57
C SER A 27 -4.23 6.84 -1.73
N ASN A 28 -4.80 7.55 -2.71
CA ASN A 28 -4.51 8.97 -2.93
C ASN A 28 -4.90 9.84 -1.73
N LYS A 29 -6.05 9.56 -1.10
CA LYS A 29 -6.48 10.24 0.13
C LYS A 29 -5.46 10.05 1.26
N THR A 30 -4.92 8.84 1.41
CA THR A 30 -3.90 8.55 2.42
C THR A 30 -2.60 9.31 2.14
N LEU A 31 -2.13 9.29 0.88
CA LEU A 31 -0.92 10.02 0.48
C LEU A 31 -1.06 11.53 0.68
N ARG A 32 -2.22 12.12 0.31
CA ARG A 32 -2.52 13.52 0.58
C ARG A 32 -2.46 13.85 2.07
N ASN A 33 -3.00 12.98 2.93
CA ASN A 33 -2.96 13.19 4.38
C ASN A 33 -1.54 13.15 4.93
N ILE A 34 -0.66 12.28 4.40
CA ILE A 34 0.74 12.24 4.80
C ILE A 34 1.43 13.53 4.33
N LEU A 35 1.27 13.90 3.06
CA LEU A 35 1.84 15.13 2.49
C LEU A 35 1.41 16.38 3.25
N ALA A 36 0.12 16.51 3.60
CA ALA A 36 -0.41 17.65 4.34
C ALA A 36 0.24 17.82 5.72
N LYS A 37 0.74 16.73 6.34
CA LYS A 37 1.42 16.78 7.64
C LYS A 37 2.89 17.15 7.54
N VAL A 38 3.55 16.83 6.43
CA VAL A 38 5.00 17.04 6.25
C VAL A 38 5.34 18.31 5.47
N THR A 39 4.37 18.82 4.70
CA THR A 39 4.54 20.07 3.95
C THR A 39 4.50 21.28 4.87
N SER A 40 5.30 22.30 4.57
CA SER A 40 5.29 23.56 5.31
C SER A 40 3.89 24.21 5.32
N ARG A 41 3.65 25.11 6.28
CA ARG A 41 2.39 25.88 6.35
C ARG A 41 2.06 26.64 5.06
N ALA A 42 3.07 27.03 4.28
CA ALA A 42 2.90 27.74 3.03
C ALA A 42 2.56 26.82 1.84
N GLY A 43 2.70 25.50 1.98
CA GLY A 43 2.27 24.52 0.98
C GLY A 43 3.14 24.44 -0.28
N ARG A 44 4.21 25.23 -0.41
CA ARG A 44 4.97 25.38 -1.67
C ARG A 44 6.01 24.28 -1.89
N ASP A 45 6.40 23.58 -0.85
CA ASP A 45 7.47 22.57 -0.82
C ASP A 45 6.94 21.13 -0.92
N TRP A 46 5.64 20.93 -1.17
CA TRP A 46 5.01 19.60 -1.19
C TRP A 46 5.71 18.60 -2.13
N HIS A 47 6.22 19.09 -3.26
CA HIS A 47 6.91 18.29 -4.27
C HIS A 47 8.22 17.68 -3.76
N LEU A 48 8.92 18.39 -2.87
CA LEU A 48 10.13 17.88 -2.20
C LEU A 48 9.79 16.78 -1.20
N HIS A 49 8.56 16.76 -0.68
CA HIS A 49 8.10 15.80 0.32
C HIS A 49 7.48 14.52 -0.26
N ILE A 50 7.24 14.46 -1.58
CA ILE A 50 6.67 13.28 -2.24
C ILE A 50 7.45 12.00 -1.95
N PRO A 51 8.80 11.96 -2.09
CA PRO A 51 9.55 10.73 -1.87
C PRO A 51 9.39 10.22 -0.43
N PHE A 52 9.39 11.11 0.55
CA PHE A 52 9.21 10.76 1.96
C PHE A 52 7.79 10.28 2.26
N ALA A 53 6.78 10.93 1.68
CA ALA A 53 5.39 10.50 1.83
C ALA A 53 5.13 9.12 1.21
N LEU A 54 5.71 8.87 0.02
CA LEU A 54 5.66 7.56 -0.62
C LEU A 54 6.40 6.50 0.19
N TRP A 55 7.59 6.82 0.73
CA TRP A 55 8.34 5.91 1.58
C TRP A 55 7.53 5.52 2.81
N ALA A 56 7.03 6.50 3.56
CA ALA A 56 6.19 6.27 4.73
C ALA A 56 4.94 5.44 4.41
N TYR A 57 4.29 5.69 3.27
CA TYR A 57 3.15 4.89 2.82
C TYR A 57 3.53 3.44 2.52
N ARG A 58 4.65 3.21 1.84
CA ARG A 58 5.12 1.88 1.41
C ARG A 58 5.63 1.03 2.57
N THR A 59 6.21 1.62 3.61
CA THR A 59 6.81 0.88 4.73
C THR A 59 5.94 0.79 5.97
N SER A 60 4.71 1.32 5.94
CA SER A 60 3.80 1.27 7.07
C SER A 60 2.66 0.29 6.81
N ILE A 61 2.30 -0.51 7.82
CA ILE A 61 1.20 -1.48 7.73
C ILE A 61 -0.10 -0.75 7.39
N ARG A 62 -0.87 -1.25 6.42
CA ARG A 62 -2.18 -0.69 6.04
C ARG A 62 -3.28 -1.50 6.72
N THR A 63 -4.21 -0.82 7.39
CA THR A 63 -5.33 -1.48 8.08
C THR A 63 -6.16 -2.41 7.18
N PRO A 64 -6.42 -2.10 5.89
CA PRO A 64 -7.20 -2.99 5.04
C PRO A 64 -6.49 -4.31 4.75
N THR A 65 -5.16 -4.34 4.59
CA THR A 65 -4.43 -5.54 4.17
C THR A 65 -3.67 -6.22 5.32
N GLY A 66 -3.43 -5.52 6.43
CA GLY A 66 -2.60 -6.00 7.53
C GLY A 66 -1.11 -6.11 7.18
N ALA A 67 -0.69 -5.67 5.99
CA ALA A 67 0.69 -5.74 5.49
C ALA A 67 1.19 -4.37 5.03
N THR A 68 2.51 -4.23 4.82
CA THR A 68 3.08 -3.05 4.17
C THR A 68 2.98 -3.19 2.65
N PRO A 69 2.72 -2.10 1.89
CA PRO A 69 2.73 -2.18 0.43
C PRO A 69 4.07 -2.65 -0.14
N PHE A 70 5.18 -2.36 0.55
CA PHE A 70 6.50 -2.83 0.15
C PHE A 70 6.61 -4.35 0.23
N SER A 71 6.19 -4.99 1.34
CA SER A 71 6.29 -6.45 1.47
C SER A 71 5.38 -7.20 0.51
N LEU A 72 4.23 -6.62 0.14
CA LEU A 72 3.36 -7.16 -0.91
C LEU A 72 3.98 -7.08 -2.31
N VAL A 73 4.92 -6.18 -2.57
CA VAL A 73 5.59 -6.11 -3.90
C VAL A 73 6.86 -6.94 -3.93
N TYR A 74 7.64 -6.92 -2.84
CA TYR A 74 9.01 -7.44 -2.84
C TYR A 74 9.20 -8.74 -2.03
N GLY A 75 8.18 -9.20 -1.31
CA GLY A 75 8.24 -10.44 -0.50
C GLY A 75 8.94 -10.30 0.84
N SER A 76 9.35 -9.11 1.23
CA SER A 76 9.92 -8.85 2.56
C SER A 76 9.79 -7.39 2.95
N GLU A 77 9.87 -7.10 4.24
CA GLU A 77 9.81 -5.73 4.75
C GLU A 77 11.06 -4.93 4.33
N ALA A 78 10.87 -3.68 3.95
CA ALA A 78 11.97 -2.78 3.61
C ALA A 78 12.93 -2.61 4.79
N VAL A 79 14.24 -2.57 4.53
CA VAL A 79 15.21 -2.14 5.54
C VAL A 79 15.05 -0.63 5.74
N LEU A 80 14.70 -0.22 6.95
CA LEU A 80 14.44 1.17 7.28
C LEU A 80 15.76 1.91 7.54
N PRO A 81 15.83 3.23 7.27
CA PRO A 81 17.02 4.02 7.60
C PRO A 81 17.44 3.90 9.07
N LEU A 82 16.46 3.78 9.99
CA LEU A 82 16.73 3.61 11.42
C LEU A 82 17.46 2.29 11.72
N GLU A 83 17.15 1.21 10.99
CA GLU A 83 17.83 -0.08 11.16
C GLU A 83 19.25 -0.09 10.63
N VAL A 84 19.60 0.87 9.76
CA VAL A 84 20.97 1.05 9.30
C VAL A 84 21.74 1.92 10.29
N GLN A 85 21.11 2.98 10.82
CA GLN A 85 21.73 3.86 11.83
C GLN A 85 21.95 3.13 13.17
N ILE A 86 20.98 2.30 13.56
CA ILE A 86 21.03 1.40 14.72
C ILE A 86 20.91 -0.01 14.13
N PRO A 87 22.04 -0.68 13.83
CA PRO A 87 22.06 -1.97 13.14
C PRO A 87 21.08 -2.96 13.74
N SER A 88 19.99 -3.25 13.01
CA SER A 88 19.06 -4.30 13.39
C SER A 88 19.68 -5.67 13.17
N LEU A 89 19.14 -6.71 13.82
CA LEU A 89 19.68 -8.07 13.70
C LEU A 89 19.88 -8.52 12.25
N ARG A 90 18.92 -8.22 11.36
CA ARG A 90 19.03 -8.58 9.94
C ARG A 90 20.11 -7.79 9.18
N VAL A 91 20.37 -6.56 9.59
CA VAL A 91 21.45 -5.73 9.01
C VAL A 91 22.80 -6.25 9.51
N SER A 92 22.94 -6.47 10.82
CA SER A 92 24.17 -6.99 11.42
C SER A 92 24.52 -8.39 10.91
N LEU A 93 23.53 -9.28 10.79
CA LEU A 93 23.77 -10.64 10.31
C LEU A 93 24.17 -10.70 8.83
N ARG A 94 23.86 -9.68 8.01
CA ARG A 94 24.15 -9.69 6.56
C ARG A 94 25.64 -9.87 6.26
N GLU A 95 26.53 -9.35 7.11
CA GLU A 95 27.99 -9.48 6.94
C GLU A 95 28.51 -10.89 7.25
N PHE A 96 27.72 -11.70 7.97
CA PHE A 96 28.10 -13.05 8.41
C PHE A 96 27.48 -14.18 7.57
N ILE A 97 26.61 -13.85 6.61
CA ILE A 97 26.04 -14.83 5.67
C ILE A 97 26.74 -14.75 4.32
N SER A 98 27.01 -15.92 3.74
CA SER A 98 27.53 -16.00 2.38
C SER A 98 26.53 -15.42 1.37
N ASP A 99 27.01 -14.99 0.21
CA ASP A 99 26.12 -14.51 -0.84
C ASP A 99 25.19 -15.58 -1.38
N GLU A 100 25.61 -16.85 -1.35
CA GLU A 100 24.76 -17.98 -1.72
C GLU A 100 23.60 -18.12 -0.72
N ASP A 101 23.90 -18.14 0.58
CA ASP A 101 22.86 -18.23 1.62
C ASP A 101 21.90 -17.03 1.55
N TYR A 102 22.40 -15.82 1.28
CA TYR A 102 21.56 -14.65 1.09
C TYR A 102 20.59 -14.81 -0.10
N ARG A 103 21.09 -15.33 -1.23
CA ARG A 103 20.24 -15.60 -2.41
C ARG A 103 19.20 -16.67 -2.11
N GLN A 104 19.57 -17.76 -1.45
CA GLN A 104 18.63 -18.81 -1.06
C GLN A 104 17.54 -18.28 -0.11
N ASN A 105 17.92 -17.49 0.89
CA ASN A 105 16.96 -16.81 1.77
C ASN A 105 16.03 -15.88 0.99
N ARG A 106 16.54 -15.16 -0.01
CA ARG A 106 15.70 -14.28 -0.83
C ARG A 106 14.73 -15.06 -1.72
N LEU A 107 15.16 -16.21 -2.28
CA LEU A 107 14.28 -17.09 -3.04
C LEU A 107 13.15 -17.64 -2.17
N ALA A 108 13.47 -18.16 -0.98
CA ALA A 108 12.46 -18.62 -0.03
C ALA A 108 11.45 -17.50 0.33
N GLN A 109 11.91 -16.26 0.54
CA GLN A 109 10.99 -15.13 0.78
C GLN A 109 10.03 -14.86 -0.39
N LEU A 110 10.47 -15.07 -1.63
CA LEU A 110 9.66 -14.90 -2.84
C LEU A 110 8.69 -16.06 -3.04
N GLU A 111 9.06 -17.28 -2.68
CA GLU A 111 8.14 -18.43 -2.71
C GLU A 111 6.94 -18.22 -1.79
N LEU A 112 7.14 -17.57 -0.64
CA LEU A 112 6.05 -17.20 0.29
C LEU A 112 5.28 -15.93 -0.14
N LEU A 113 5.57 -15.33 -1.30
CA LEU A 113 4.90 -14.09 -1.71
C LEU A 113 3.41 -14.30 -2.00
N ASP A 114 3.06 -15.39 -2.67
CA ASP A 114 1.68 -15.72 -3.01
C ASP A 114 0.83 -15.94 -1.74
N GLU A 115 1.38 -16.62 -0.74
CA GLU A 115 0.73 -16.80 0.56
C GLU A 115 0.48 -15.46 1.25
N ARG A 116 1.45 -14.53 1.20
CA ARG A 116 1.25 -13.17 1.75
C ARG A 116 0.16 -12.41 1.00
N HIS A 117 0.07 -12.56 -0.31
CA HIS A 117 -1.01 -11.95 -1.10
C HIS A 117 -2.37 -12.51 -0.71
N LEU A 118 -2.48 -13.84 -0.54
CA LEU A 118 -3.72 -14.48 -0.10
C LEU A 118 -4.15 -14.00 1.29
N ASN A 119 -3.21 -13.95 2.24
CA ASN A 119 -3.49 -13.43 3.59
C ASN A 119 -3.93 -11.96 3.57
N ALA A 120 -3.28 -11.13 2.72
CA ALA A 120 -3.66 -9.72 2.57
C ALA A 120 -5.05 -9.55 1.92
N LEU A 121 -5.42 -10.43 0.99
CA LEU A 121 -6.75 -10.45 0.38
C LEU A 121 -7.83 -10.85 1.40
N GLU A 122 -7.57 -11.86 2.23
CA GLU A 122 -8.48 -12.27 3.30
C GLU A 122 -8.72 -11.14 4.30
N HIS A 123 -7.64 -10.51 4.80
CA HIS A 123 -7.75 -9.31 5.64
C HIS A 123 -8.56 -8.20 4.97
N HIS A 124 -8.36 -7.99 3.67
CA HIS A 124 -9.09 -6.97 2.92
C HIS A 124 -10.58 -7.26 2.85
N GLN A 125 -10.97 -8.51 2.60
CA GLN A 125 -12.37 -8.93 2.57
C GLN A 125 -13.04 -8.72 3.94
N VAL A 126 -12.39 -9.15 5.02
CA VAL A 126 -12.89 -8.95 6.39
C VAL A 126 -13.03 -7.45 6.70
N TYR A 127 -12.05 -6.64 6.29
CA TYR A 127 -12.11 -5.19 6.44
C TYR A 127 -13.31 -4.57 5.69
N LEU A 128 -13.53 -4.96 4.44
CA LEU A 128 -14.65 -4.46 3.63
C LEU A 128 -16.00 -4.83 4.25
N GLU A 129 -16.16 -6.05 4.76
CA GLU A 129 -17.38 -6.47 5.45
C GLU A 129 -17.63 -5.64 6.71
N ARG A 130 -16.59 -5.32 7.48
CA ARG A 130 -16.71 -4.42 8.64
C ARG A 130 -17.14 -3.02 8.22
N VAL A 131 -16.56 -2.46 7.16
CA VAL A 131 -16.92 -1.14 6.63
C VAL A 131 -18.38 -1.13 6.14
N LYS A 132 -18.80 -2.17 5.42
CA LYS A 132 -20.17 -2.33 4.93
C LYS A 132 -21.19 -2.39 6.08
N ARG A 133 -20.91 -3.18 7.13
CA ARG A 133 -21.78 -3.24 8.32
C ARG A 133 -21.89 -1.89 9.01
N ALA A 134 -20.78 -1.18 9.16
CA ALA A 134 -20.78 0.16 9.77
C ALA A 134 -21.59 1.16 8.95
N TYR A 135 -21.44 1.16 7.62
CA TYR A 135 -22.22 2.01 6.73
C TYR A 135 -23.72 1.68 6.83
N ASN A 136 -24.09 0.40 6.75
CA ASN A 136 -25.48 -0.04 6.77
C ASN A 136 -26.19 0.31 8.09
N LYS A 137 -25.50 0.34 9.23
CA LYS A 137 -26.07 0.75 10.52
C LYS A 137 -26.63 2.18 10.50
N HIS A 138 -26.07 3.04 9.66
CA HIS A 138 -26.46 4.45 9.56
C HIS A 138 -27.41 4.75 8.39
N LEU A 139 -27.80 3.74 7.61
CA LEU A 139 -28.80 3.90 6.55
C LEU A 139 -30.21 3.93 7.15
N GLN A 140 -30.91 5.05 7.01
CA GLN A 140 -32.36 5.08 7.21
C GLN A 140 -33.03 4.64 5.91
N HIS A 141 -33.86 3.60 5.99
CA HIS A 141 -34.65 3.16 4.86
C HIS A 141 -35.66 4.26 4.49
N ARG A 142 -35.62 4.73 3.25
CA ARG A 142 -36.61 5.64 2.70
C ARG A 142 -37.36 4.92 1.60
N ASP A 143 -38.66 4.71 1.82
CA ASP A 143 -39.56 4.25 0.78
C ASP A 143 -39.86 5.43 -0.14
N PHE A 144 -39.38 5.35 -1.38
CA PHE A 144 -39.75 6.29 -2.42
C PHE A 144 -41.03 5.77 -3.09
N LYS A 145 -42.14 6.47 -2.89
CA LYS A 145 -43.36 6.24 -3.68
C LYS A 145 -43.15 6.85 -5.07
N ILE A 146 -43.34 6.01 -6.10
CA ILE A 146 -43.41 6.41 -7.51
C ILE A 146 -44.80 7.00 -7.77
#